data_AF-A0A1B8TT49-F1
#
_entry.id   AF-A0A1B8TT49-F1
#
_cell.length_a   1.000
_cell.length_b   1.000
_cell.length_c   1.000
_cell.angle_alpha   90.00
_cell.angle_beta   90.00
_cell.angle_gamma   90.00
#
_symmetry.space_group_name_H-M   'P 1'
#
loop_
_entity.id
_entity.type
_entity.pdbx_description
1 polymer ?
#
loop_
_entity_poly.entity_id
_entity_poly.type
_entity_poly.pdbx_seq_one_letter_code
_entity_poly.pdbx_strand_id
1 'polypeptide(L)'
;MNELASQLGISKKTIYKHFKTKDELITKGVRFIIDKYLHEVDKILKTTQDPLERIILIQKNSLKYLIYFNPSFLYGIKKYYKNAAIVFEKFKEKFIESKLKPLLKEAVEKEYLCQNLNIDLFCYLYFLKLQNLVFEPKNLIDMYCEEDVFKLIVINSLKGYITPNYKDTNRLFS
;
A
#
# COMPACT_ATOMS: atom_id res chain seq x y z
N MET A 1 -14.48 -22.63 -2.08
CA MET A 1 -14.63 -23.59 -0.96
C MET A 1 -14.33 -25.00 -1.42
N ASN A 2 -14.98 -25.49 -2.50
CA ASN A 2 -14.71 -26.83 -3.03
C ASN A 2 -13.26 -27.03 -3.49
N GLU A 3 -12.77 -26.14 -4.36
CA GLU A 3 -11.39 -26.18 -4.85
C GLU A 3 -10.38 -26.03 -3.70
N LEU A 4 -10.63 -25.10 -2.77
CA LEU A 4 -9.79 -24.91 -1.59
C LEU A 4 -9.70 -26.16 -0.70
N ALA A 5 -10.83 -26.83 -0.48
CA ALA A 5 -10.87 -28.10 0.26
C ALA A 5 -10.03 -29.18 -0.44
N SER A 6 -10.16 -29.29 -1.76
CA SER A 6 -9.38 -30.22 -2.58
C SER A 6 -7.88 -29.93 -2.50
N GLN A 7 -7.47 -28.68 -2.70
CA GLN A 7 -6.06 -28.27 -2.64
C GLN A 7 -5.42 -28.47 -1.27
N LEU A 8 -6.19 -28.28 -0.19
CA LEU A 8 -5.71 -28.47 1.17
C LEU A 8 -5.81 -29.92 1.67
N GLY A 9 -6.40 -30.84 0.88
CA GLY A 9 -6.63 -32.23 1.30
C GLY A 9 -7.58 -32.37 2.50
N ILE A 10 -8.49 -31.41 2.71
CA ILE A 10 -9.44 -31.41 3.83
C ILE A 10 -10.89 -31.39 3.35
N SER A 11 -11.82 -31.76 4.23
CA SER A 11 -13.24 -31.67 3.90
C SER A 11 -13.73 -30.22 3.82
N LYS A 12 -14.72 -29.94 2.98
CA LYS A 12 -15.43 -28.65 2.97
C LYS A 12 -16.00 -28.31 4.34
N LYS A 13 -16.50 -29.33 5.07
CA LYS A 13 -17.06 -29.20 6.42
C LYS A 13 -16.01 -28.66 7.40
N THR A 14 -14.75 -29.05 7.23
CA THR A 14 -13.61 -28.51 8.00
C THR A 14 -13.44 -27.01 7.74
N ILE A 15 -13.50 -26.56 6.48
CA ILE A 15 -13.41 -25.13 6.17
C ILE A 15 -14.61 -24.37 6.74
N TYR A 16 -15.83 -24.91 6.58
CA TYR A 16 -17.04 -24.28 7.09
C TYR A 16 -17.10 -24.18 8.62
N LYS A 17 -16.35 -25.03 9.34
CA LYS A 17 -16.17 -24.89 10.80
C LYS A 17 -15.48 -23.57 11.18
N HIS A 18 -14.61 -23.05 10.32
CA HIS A 18 -13.84 -21.83 10.56
C HIS A 18 -14.38 -20.60 9.81
N PHE A 19 -15.07 -20.82 8.69
CA PHE A 19 -15.57 -19.77 7.79
C PHE A 19 -16.95 -20.15 7.23
N LYS A 20 -18.01 -19.46 7.67
CA LYS A 20 -19.38 -19.74 7.26
C LYS A 20 -19.63 -19.43 5.79
N THR A 21 -18.94 -18.42 5.25
CA THR A 21 -19.09 -17.98 3.86
C THR A 21 -17.75 -17.70 3.20
N LYS A 22 -17.73 -17.66 1.86
CA LYS A 22 -16.55 -17.24 1.10
C LYS A 22 -16.17 -15.79 1.42
N ASP A 23 -17.16 -14.92 1.60
CA ASP A 23 -16.93 -13.51 1.99
C ASP A 23 -16.25 -13.40 3.37
N GLU A 24 -16.65 -14.23 4.35
CA GLU A 24 -15.98 -14.28 5.67
C GLU A 24 -14.52 -14.74 5.55
N LEU A 25 -14.27 -15.80 4.77
CA LEU A 25 -12.92 -16.30 4.50
C LEU A 25 -12.03 -15.21 3.89
N ILE A 26 -12.50 -14.55 2.84
CA ILE A 26 -11.76 -13.48 2.16
C ILE A 26 -11.53 -12.29 3.11
N THR A 27 -12.55 -11.87 3.86
CA THR A 27 -12.46 -10.77 4.82
C THR A 27 -11.41 -11.03 5.90
N LYS A 28 -11.40 -12.25 6.48
CA LYS A 28 -10.39 -12.65 7.47
C LYS A 28 -8.98 -12.70 6.86
N GLY A 29 -8.87 -13.19 5.62
CA GLY A 29 -7.60 -13.18 4.87
C GLY A 29 -7.06 -11.76 4.68
N VAL A 30 -7.89 -10.83 4.21
CA VAL A 30 -7.51 -9.41 4.03
C VAL A 30 -7.05 -8.77 5.34
N ARG A 31 -7.72 -9.05 6.46
CA ARG A 31 -7.27 -8.57 7.78
C ARG A 31 -5.88 -9.08 8.14
N PHE A 32 -5.66 -10.39 8.01
CA PHE A 32 -4.37 -11.01 8.31
C PHE A 32 -3.22 -10.40 7.48
N ILE A 33 -3.50 -10.10 6.22
CA ILE A 33 -2.57 -9.43 5.31
C ILE A 33 -2.26 -8.00 5.78
N ILE A 34 -3.30 -7.24 6.11
CA ILE A 34 -3.16 -5.86 6.62
C ILE A 34 -2.33 -5.86 7.90
N ASP A 35 -2.57 -6.80 8.81
CA ASP A 35 -1.83 -6.91 10.07
C ASP A 35 -0.35 -7.21 9.82
N LYS A 36 -0.05 -8.11 8.88
CA LYS A 36 1.33 -8.36 8.43
C LYS A 36 1.98 -7.12 7.83
N TYR A 37 1.28 -6.42 6.94
CA TYR A 37 1.77 -5.19 6.33
C TYR A 37 2.09 -4.12 7.39
N LEU A 38 1.18 -3.90 8.34
CA LEU A 38 1.38 -2.93 9.43
C LEU A 38 2.58 -3.30 10.30
N HIS A 39 2.79 -4.60 10.56
CA HIS A 39 3.96 -5.05 11.30
C HIS A 39 5.28 -4.74 10.56
N GLU A 40 5.32 -4.92 9.24
CA GLU A 40 6.49 -4.54 8.43
C GLU A 40 6.69 -3.02 8.39
N VAL A 41 5.62 -2.23 8.30
CA VAL A 41 5.71 -0.76 8.40
C VAL A 41 6.29 -0.34 9.74
N ASP A 42 5.87 -0.95 10.85
CA ASP A 42 6.40 -0.62 12.17
C ASP A 42 7.88 -0.99 12.32
N LYS A 43 8.39 -1.96 11.55
CA LYS A 43 9.83 -2.22 11.45
C LYS A 43 10.53 -1.13 10.65
N ILE A 44 10.01 -0.75 9.48
CA ILE A 44 10.57 0.33 8.64
C ILE A 44 10.69 1.64 9.41
N LEU A 45 9.67 1.99 10.22
CA LEU A 45 9.72 3.21 11.02
C LEU A 45 10.87 3.24 12.03
N LYS A 46 11.43 2.07 12.38
CA LYS A 46 12.57 1.94 13.31
C LYS A 46 13.93 1.91 12.61
N THR A 47 13.99 1.80 11.28
CA THR A 47 15.27 1.65 10.56
C THR A 47 16.01 2.95 10.34
N THR A 48 15.31 4.08 10.32
CA THR A 48 15.87 5.41 10.05
C THR A 48 15.04 6.48 10.76
N GLN A 49 15.63 7.65 10.99
CA GLN A 49 14.94 8.84 11.52
C GLN A 49 14.59 9.86 10.42
N ASP A 50 14.98 9.59 9.18
CA ASP A 50 14.66 10.43 8.04
C ASP A 50 13.20 10.19 7.60
N PRO A 51 12.31 11.21 7.64
CA PRO A 51 10.93 11.04 7.25
C PRO A 51 10.75 10.76 5.75
N LEU A 52 11.60 11.30 4.87
CA LEU A 52 11.53 11.02 3.43
C LEU A 52 11.95 9.59 3.12
N GLU A 53 13.01 9.12 3.78
CA GLU A 53 13.42 7.72 3.66
C GLU A 53 12.33 6.77 4.15
N ARG A 54 11.71 7.04 5.31
CA ARG A 54 10.58 6.27 5.83
C ARG A 54 9.43 6.23 4.83
N ILE A 55 9.05 7.36 4.23
CA ILE A 55 7.99 7.42 3.22
C ILE A 55 8.35 6.53 2.04
N ILE A 56 9.56 6.64 1.49
CA ILE A 56 10.01 5.88 0.32
C ILE A 56 10.00 4.38 0.60
N LEU A 57 10.54 3.95 1.74
CA LEU A 57 10.58 2.54 2.15
C LEU A 57 9.18 1.98 2.37
N ILE A 58 8.30 2.75 3.03
CA ILE A 58 6.89 2.40 3.22
C ILE A 58 6.21 2.22 1.86
N GLN A 59 6.33 3.18 0.95
CA GLN A 59 5.67 3.09 -0.35
C GLN A 59 6.23 1.96 -1.23
N LYS A 60 7.53 1.65 -1.10
CA LYS A 60 8.14 0.49 -1.77
C LYS A 60 7.52 -0.80 -1.25
N ASN A 61 7.32 -0.91 0.07
CA ASN A 61 6.63 -2.04 0.66
C ASN A 61 5.14 -2.10 0.24
N SER A 62 4.45 -0.96 0.19
CA SER A 62 3.06 -0.87 -0.29
C SER A 62 2.92 -1.41 -1.70
N LEU A 63 3.78 -0.98 -2.63
CA LEU A 63 3.74 -1.46 -4.02
C LEU A 63 4.00 -2.97 -4.09
N LYS A 64 5.01 -3.49 -3.37
CA LYS A 64 5.25 -4.94 -3.31
C LYS A 64 4.04 -5.74 -2.87
N TYR A 65 3.33 -5.28 -1.83
CA TYR A 65 2.10 -5.93 -1.37
C TYR A 65 1.00 -5.86 -2.44
N LEU A 66 0.80 -4.71 -3.08
CA LEU A 66 -0.20 -4.54 -4.14
C LEU A 66 0.07 -5.46 -5.34
N ILE A 67 1.34 -5.60 -5.73
CA ILE A 67 1.79 -6.52 -6.80
C ILE A 67 1.58 -7.96 -6.38
N TYR A 68 2.01 -8.33 -5.17
CA TYR A 68 1.85 -9.68 -4.62
C TYR A 68 0.39 -10.14 -4.59
N PHE A 69 -0.55 -9.22 -4.29
CA PHE A 69 -1.97 -9.56 -4.30
C PHE A 69 -2.53 -9.82 -5.69
N ASN A 70 -1.84 -9.39 -6.75
CA ASN A 70 -2.37 -9.30 -8.10
C ASN A 70 -3.58 -8.32 -8.19
N PRO A 71 -3.51 -7.29 -9.04
CA PRO A 71 -4.62 -6.44 -9.43
C PRO A 71 -5.99 -7.10 -9.56
N SER A 72 -6.05 -8.29 -10.17
CA SER A 72 -7.28 -9.05 -10.37
C SER A 72 -7.95 -9.47 -9.06
N PHE A 73 -7.16 -9.83 -8.04
CA PHE A 73 -7.69 -10.17 -6.72
C PHE A 73 -8.26 -8.94 -6.01
N LEU A 74 -7.54 -7.81 -6.06
CA LEU A 74 -7.98 -6.56 -5.46
C LEU A 74 -9.27 -6.05 -6.14
N TYR A 75 -9.34 -6.13 -7.47
CA TYR A 75 -10.57 -5.86 -8.22
C TYR A 75 -11.71 -6.81 -7.80
N GLY A 76 -11.40 -8.10 -7.65
CA GLY A 76 -12.33 -9.10 -7.16
C GLY A 76 -12.88 -8.82 -5.76
N ILE A 77 -12.04 -8.34 -4.83
CA ILE A 77 -12.46 -7.87 -3.50
C ILE A 77 -13.49 -6.75 -3.63
N LYS A 78 -13.17 -5.72 -4.41
CA LYS A 78 -14.05 -4.55 -4.60
C LYS A 78 -15.40 -4.93 -5.21
N LYS A 79 -15.40 -5.86 -6.17
CA LYS A 79 -16.60 -6.25 -6.93
C LYS A 79 -17.48 -7.27 -6.22
N TYR A 80 -16.90 -8.26 -5.54
CA TYR A 80 -17.62 -9.45 -5.07
C TYR A 80 -17.66 -9.61 -3.55
N TYR A 81 -16.78 -8.95 -2.79
CA TYR A 81 -16.62 -9.17 -1.34
C TYR A 81 -16.70 -7.86 -0.55
N LYS A 82 -17.93 -7.37 -0.34
CA LYS A 82 -18.21 -6.05 0.27
C LYS A 82 -17.53 -5.86 1.62
N ASN A 83 -17.54 -6.87 2.49
CA ASN A 83 -16.95 -6.75 3.83
C ASN A 83 -15.43 -6.61 3.77
N ALA A 84 -14.78 -7.37 2.89
CA ALA A 84 -13.35 -7.28 2.65
C ALA A 84 -12.97 -5.91 2.06
N ALA A 85 -13.78 -5.38 1.13
CA ALA A 85 -13.59 -4.04 0.57
C ALA A 85 -13.69 -2.95 1.64
N ILE A 86 -14.69 -3.00 2.52
CA ILE A 86 -14.85 -2.06 3.64
C ILE A 86 -13.65 -2.12 4.59
N VAL A 87 -13.16 -3.33 4.91
CA VAL A 87 -11.97 -3.51 5.75
C VAL A 87 -10.75 -2.85 5.12
N PHE A 88 -10.54 -3.07 3.82
CA PHE A 88 -9.40 -2.50 3.09
C PHE A 88 -9.46 -0.96 3.03
N GLU A 89 -10.63 -0.40 2.70
CA GLU A 89 -10.81 1.05 2.61
C GLU A 89 -10.60 1.75 3.97
N LYS A 90 -11.15 1.19 5.05
CA LYS A 90 -10.91 1.70 6.42
C LYS A 90 -9.44 1.65 6.82
N PHE A 91 -8.75 0.58 6.45
CA PHE A 91 -7.31 0.46 6.66
C PHE A 91 -6.56 1.55 5.91
N LYS A 92 -6.86 1.75 4.62
CA LYS A 92 -6.22 2.77 3.77
C LYS A 92 -6.39 4.16 4.35
N GLU A 93 -7.61 4.56 4.70
CA GLU A 93 -7.89 5.86 5.33
C GLU A 93 -7.11 6.05 6.62
N LYS A 94 -7.18 5.06 7.53
CA LYS A 94 -6.45 5.11 8.81
C LYS A 94 -4.94 5.17 8.59
N PHE A 95 -4.42 4.43 7.62
CA PHE A 95 -2.99 4.42 7.29
C PHE A 95 -2.50 5.79 6.82
N ILE A 96 -3.27 6.44 5.96
CA ILE A 96 -2.97 7.79 5.47
C ILE A 96 -2.88 8.77 6.64
N GLU A 97 -3.92 8.81 7.48
CA GLU A 97 -3.99 9.75 8.59
C GLU A 97 -2.95 9.49 9.69
N SER A 98 -2.70 8.23 10.03
CA SER A 98 -1.88 7.87 11.20
C SER A 98 -0.41 7.60 10.89
N LYS A 99 -0.04 7.36 9.64
CA LYS A 99 1.33 7.00 9.26
C LYS A 99 1.89 7.94 8.19
N LEU A 100 1.18 8.12 7.06
CA LEU A 100 1.73 8.86 5.92
C LEU A 100 1.72 10.38 6.13
N LYS A 101 0.58 10.97 6.49
CA LYS A 101 0.47 12.42 6.70
C LYS A 101 1.42 12.94 7.80
N PRO A 102 1.59 12.26 8.95
CA PRO A 102 2.56 12.69 9.96
C PRO A 102 3.99 12.75 9.44
N LEU A 103 4.43 11.76 8.64
CA LEU A 103 5.77 11.78 8.04
C LEU A 103 5.93 12.93 7.03
N LEU A 104 4.90 13.21 6.23
CA LEU A 104 4.93 14.34 5.30
C LEU A 104 5.00 15.67 6.05
N LYS A 105 4.25 15.81 7.16
CA LYS A 105 4.31 16.98 8.04
C LYS A 105 5.69 17.14 8.66
N GLU A 106 6.27 16.06 9.20
CA GLU A 106 7.63 16.06 9.75
C GLU A 106 8.66 16.49 8.68
N ALA A 107 8.53 16.00 7.45
CA ALA A 107 9.41 16.39 6.35
C ALA A 107 9.25 17.87 5.97
N VAL A 108 8.04 18.45 6.05
CA VAL A 108 7.82 19.89 5.86
C VAL A 108 8.40 20.71 7.01
N GLU A 109 8.20 20.27 8.26
CA GLU A 109 8.73 20.93 9.46
C GLU A 109 10.27 20.95 9.50
N LYS A 110 10.92 19.88 9.02
CA LYS A 110 12.37 19.81 8.83
C LYS A 110 12.86 20.56 7.58
N GLU A 111 11.94 21.21 6.86
CA GLU A 111 12.21 21.90 5.60
C GLU A 111 12.76 20.98 4.50
N TYR A 112 12.56 19.66 4.59
CA TYR A 112 12.96 18.71 3.53
C TYR A 112 12.00 18.76 2.35
N LEU A 113 10.73 19.10 2.62
CA LEU A 113 9.70 19.39 1.64
C LEU A 113 9.26 20.85 1.70
N CYS A 114 8.82 21.40 0.58
CA CYS A 114 8.31 22.77 0.48
C CYS A 114 7.16 23.04 1.46
N GLN A 115 7.19 24.19 2.15
CA GLN A 115 6.15 24.61 3.10
C GLN A 115 4.75 24.79 2.46
N ASN A 116 4.68 25.05 1.16
CA ASN A 116 3.41 25.19 0.43
C ASN A 116 2.83 23.83 -0.06
N LEU A 117 3.42 22.70 0.33
CA LEU A 117 2.90 21.38 -0.01
C LEU A 117 1.51 21.18 0.63
N ASN A 118 0.49 21.08 -0.21
CA ASN A 118 -0.83 20.63 0.23
C ASN A 118 -0.79 19.10 0.43
N ILE A 119 -0.56 18.67 1.66
CA ILE A 119 -0.40 17.27 2.04
C ILE A 119 -1.64 16.43 1.71
N ASP A 120 -2.84 16.97 1.93
CA ASP A 120 -4.09 16.26 1.65
C ASP A 120 -4.25 15.98 0.15
N LEU A 121 -4.02 17.01 -0.67
CA LEU A 121 -4.07 16.89 -2.12
C LEU A 121 -2.97 15.97 -2.64
N PHE A 122 -1.76 16.06 -2.09
CA PHE A 122 -0.64 15.19 -2.42
C PHE A 122 -1.00 13.72 -2.19
N CYS A 123 -1.50 13.38 -1.00
CA CYS A 123 -1.95 12.03 -0.69
C CYS A 123 -3.08 11.59 -1.63
N TYR A 124 -4.09 12.44 -1.84
CA TYR A 124 -5.21 12.11 -2.72
C TYR A 124 -4.76 11.76 -4.13
N LEU A 125 -3.92 12.61 -4.74
CA LEU A 125 -3.40 12.38 -6.09
C LEU A 125 -2.49 11.14 -6.17
N TYR A 126 -1.68 10.91 -5.14
CA TYR A 126 -0.83 9.72 -5.05
C TYR A 126 -1.67 8.44 -5.05
N PHE A 127 -2.69 8.34 -4.18
CA PHE A 127 -3.54 7.17 -4.12
C PHE A 127 -4.43 7.00 -5.35
N LEU A 128 -4.84 8.10 -6.00
CA LEU A 128 -5.55 8.03 -7.28
C LEU A 128 -4.68 7.37 -8.36
N LYS A 129 -3.40 7.76 -8.47
CA LYS A 129 -2.45 7.14 -9.41
C LYS A 129 -2.23 5.67 -9.08
N LEU A 130 -2.04 5.32 -7.81
CA LEU A 130 -1.90 3.93 -7.38
C LEU A 130 -3.13 3.09 -7.69
N GLN A 131 -4.34 3.63 -7.49
CA GLN A 131 -5.56 2.92 -7.82
C GLN A 131 -5.65 2.66 -9.32
N ASN A 132 -5.33 3.65 -10.16
CA ASN A 132 -5.33 3.45 -11.61
C ASN A 132 -4.28 2.42 -12.05
N LEU A 133 -3.12 2.35 -11.38
CA LEU A 133 -2.12 1.31 -11.65
C LEU A 133 -2.68 -0.09 -11.39
N VAL A 134 -3.40 -0.25 -10.28
CA VAL A 134 -3.78 -1.55 -9.71
C VAL A 134 -5.17 -2.02 -10.16
N PHE A 135 -6.06 -1.14 -10.59
CA PHE A 135 -7.44 -1.50 -10.91
C PHE A 135 -7.81 -1.37 -12.39
N GLU A 136 -6.88 -0.92 -13.24
CA GLU A 136 -7.08 -0.89 -14.68
C GLU A 136 -6.82 -2.27 -15.32
N PRO A 137 -7.55 -2.65 -16.39
CA PRO A 137 -7.41 -3.95 -17.04
C PRO A 137 -6.03 -4.16 -17.69
N LYS A 138 -5.38 -3.06 -18.09
CA LYS A 138 -3.98 -3.05 -18.52
C LYS A 138 -3.10 -2.70 -17.31
N ASN A 139 -2.75 -3.72 -16.54
CA ASN A 139 -1.88 -3.56 -15.40
C ASN A 139 -0.47 -3.17 -15.86
N LEU A 140 -0.06 -1.92 -15.62
CA LEU A 140 1.26 -1.43 -16.05
C LEU A 140 2.41 -2.19 -15.39
N ILE A 141 2.18 -2.84 -14.24
CA ILE A 141 3.19 -3.68 -13.57
C ILE A 141 3.55 -4.90 -14.43
N ASP A 142 2.60 -5.43 -15.22
CA ASP A 142 2.88 -6.56 -16.11
C ASP A 142 3.60 -6.13 -17.40
N MET A 143 3.59 -4.83 -17.70
CA MET A 143 4.14 -4.26 -18.94
C MET A 143 5.49 -3.57 -18.74
N TYR A 144 5.82 -3.15 -17.51
CA TYR A 144 6.99 -2.35 -17.19
C TYR A 144 7.70 -2.88 -15.95
N CYS A 145 8.99 -2.55 -15.82
CA CYS A 145 9.77 -2.90 -14.63
C CYS A 145 9.16 -2.27 -13.36
N GLU A 146 9.06 -3.05 -12.28
CA GLU A 146 8.56 -2.59 -10.98
C GLU A 146 9.32 -1.34 -10.49
N GLU A 147 10.64 -1.29 -10.71
CA GLU A 147 11.46 -0.16 -10.30
C GLU A 147 11.12 1.12 -11.05
N ASP A 148 10.82 1.04 -12.35
CA ASP A 148 10.45 2.20 -13.15
C ASP A 148 9.07 2.74 -12.73
N VAL A 149 8.12 1.83 -12.52
CA VAL A 149 6.79 2.18 -12.00
C VAL A 149 6.90 2.86 -10.64
N PHE A 150 7.72 2.30 -9.73
CA PHE A 150 7.99 2.87 -8.42
C PHE A 150 8.61 4.28 -8.52
N LYS A 151 9.64 4.45 -9.36
CA LYS A 151 10.29 5.76 -9.56
C LYS A 151 9.31 6.81 -10.06
N LEU A 152 8.50 6.49 -11.07
CA LEU A 152 7.56 7.45 -11.66
C LEU A 152 6.41 7.82 -10.71
N ILE A 153 5.93 6.89 -9.88
CA ILE A 153 4.78 7.13 -9.01
C ILE A 153 5.19 7.73 -7.67
N VAL A 154 6.28 7.24 -7.06
CA VAL A 154 6.69 7.62 -5.70
C VAL A 154 7.77 8.69 -5.75
N ILE A 155 8.91 8.37 -6.39
CA ILE A 155 10.10 9.23 -6.37
C ILE A 155 9.81 10.56 -7.07
N ASN A 156 9.26 10.52 -8.29
CA ASN A 156 8.93 11.75 -9.03
C ASN A 156 7.86 12.60 -8.35
N SER A 157 6.89 11.96 -7.68
CA SER A 157 5.87 12.72 -6.93
C SER A 157 6.50 13.51 -5.79
N LEU A 158 7.47 12.95 -5.06
CA LEU A 158 8.17 13.67 -3.99
C LEU A 158 9.19 14.67 -4.52
N LYS A 159 9.93 14.32 -5.59
CA LYS A 159 11.05 15.10 -6.13
C LYS A 159 10.69 16.55 -6.48
N GLY A 160 9.46 16.78 -6.95
CA GLY A 160 8.96 18.12 -7.25
C GLY A 160 8.78 19.05 -6.04
N TYR A 161 8.87 18.51 -4.82
CA TYR A 161 8.68 19.26 -3.57
C TYR A 161 9.91 19.23 -2.66
N ILE A 162 11.01 18.58 -3.08
CA ILE A 162 12.24 18.53 -2.28
C ILE A 162 12.90 19.91 -2.28
N THR A 163 13.34 20.35 -1.12
CA THR A 163 14.08 21.61 -0.99
C THR A 163 15.60 21.36 -1.07
N PRO A 164 16.41 22.42 -1.30
CA PRO A 164 17.87 22.33 -1.19
C PRO A 164 18.39 21.93 0.20
N ASN A 165 17.57 22.03 1.25
CA ASN A 165 17.96 21.71 2.63
C ASN A 165 18.01 20.20 2.88
N TYR A 166 17.36 19.41 2.03
CA TYR A 166 17.42 17.96 2.12
C TYR A 166 18.74 17.41 1.55
N LYS A 167 19.47 16.65 2.36
CA LYS A 167 20.69 15.95 1.92
C LYS A 167 20.39 14.48 1.69
N ASP A 168 20.32 14.08 0.42
CA ASP A 168 20.03 12.70 0.03
C ASP A 168 21.24 11.77 0.22
N THR A 169 21.59 11.48 1.48
CA THR A 169 22.76 10.66 1.83
C THR A 169 22.65 9.23 1.32
N ASN A 170 21.42 8.72 1.19
CA ASN A 170 21.15 7.33 0.79
C ASN A 170 20.78 7.20 -0.70
N ARG A 171 20.94 8.28 -1.49
CA ARG A 171 20.71 8.27 -2.95
C ARG A 171 19.30 7.79 -3.33
N LEU A 172 18.31 8.23 -2.57
CA LEU A 172 16.90 7.89 -2.73
C LEU A 172 16.28 8.53 -3.99
N PHE A 173 16.83 9.63 -4.48
CA PHE A 173 16.29 10.42 -5.60
C PHE A 173 17.22 10.48 -6.84
N SER A 174 18.34 9.76 -6.79
CA SER A 174 19.32 9.63 -7.89
C SER A 174 18.93 8.60 -8.94
#